data_AF-A0A9X9XJF9-F1
#
_entry.id   AF-A0A9X9XJF9-F1
#
_cell.length_a   1.000
_cell.length_b   1.000
_cell.length_c   1.000
_cell.angle_alpha   90.00
_cell.angle_beta   90.00
_cell.angle_gamma   90.00
#
_symmetry.space_group_name_H-M   'P 1'
#
loop_
_entity.id
_entity.type
_entity.pdbx_description
1 polymer ?
#
loop_
_entity_poly.entity_id
_entity_poly.type
_entity_poly.pdbx_seq_one_letter_code
_entity_poly.pdbx_strand_id
1 'polypeptide(L)'
;MDQDNTITMFHAGRLSTEAAPPWLIAIRERRSKAMDWNKAALAVLGYTTAHVTIGHDAFPIGEMRAYPTPDGGRYVELGEGEGTFAEIWVAEATDWLPFNSSYVEPFLLTRATLHQADRTERLGNALIAFARHGEGKHLDRETGESRIDHREDWEREKRERAQQRALSAAHASQNA
;
A
#
# COMPACT_ATOMS: atom_id res chain seq x y z
N MET A 1 -3.36 16.73 -25.40
CA MET A 1 -4.33 17.27 -24.42
C MET A 1 -3.61 17.32 -23.10
N ASP A 2 -3.50 18.51 -22.52
CA ASP A 2 -2.87 18.70 -21.21
C ASP A 2 -3.75 18.01 -20.16
N GLN A 3 -3.26 16.95 -19.53
CA GLN A 3 -4.02 16.24 -18.47
C GLN A 3 -4.40 17.19 -17.32
N ASP A 4 -3.61 18.25 -17.12
CA ASP A 4 -3.80 19.27 -16.09
C ASP A 4 -5.03 20.17 -16.29
N ASN A 5 -5.65 20.18 -17.47
CA ASN A 5 -6.83 20.98 -17.78
C ASN A 5 -8.14 20.18 -17.83
N THR A 6 -8.09 18.90 -17.48
CA THR A 6 -9.28 18.04 -17.47
C THR A 6 -9.50 17.40 -16.10
N ILE A 7 -10.72 16.92 -15.89
CA ILE A 7 -11.10 16.11 -14.73
C ILE A 7 -12.09 15.02 -15.16
N THR A 8 -12.05 13.88 -14.47
CA THR A 8 -13.11 12.88 -14.59
C THR A 8 -14.33 13.37 -13.82
N MET A 9 -15.45 13.55 -14.51
CA MET A 9 -16.72 13.94 -13.89
C MET A 9 -17.63 12.72 -13.75
N PHE A 10 -18.32 12.61 -12.62
CA PHE A 10 -19.46 11.71 -12.46
C PHE A 10 -20.75 12.53 -12.42
N HIS A 11 -21.65 12.22 -13.36
CA HIS A 11 -22.95 12.87 -13.45
C HIS A 11 -24.00 11.90 -14.01
N ALA A 12 -25.19 11.88 -13.41
CA ALA A 12 -26.34 11.08 -13.83
C ALA A 12 -25.97 9.58 -14.06
N GLY A 13 -25.17 9.02 -13.17
CA GLY A 13 -24.75 7.61 -13.23
C GLY A 13 -23.65 7.30 -14.24
N ARG A 14 -22.98 8.31 -14.83
CA ARG A 14 -21.96 8.11 -15.87
C ARG A 14 -20.68 8.87 -15.55
N LEU A 15 -19.56 8.29 -15.98
CA LEU A 15 -18.25 8.95 -15.98
C LEU A 15 -17.98 9.58 -17.34
N SER A 16 -17.52 10.82 -17.35
CA SER A 16 -17.00 11.51 -18.53
C SER A 16 -15.70 12.24 -18.20
N THR A 17 -14.98 12.70 -19.23
CA THR A 17 -13.84 13.59 -19.06
C THR A 17 -14.27 14.98 -19.48
N GLU A 18 -14.20 15.93 -18.57
CA GLU A 18 -14.62 17.31 -18.76
C GLU A 18 -13.44 18.26 -18.57
N ALA A 19 -13.63 19.51 -18.99
CA ALA A 19 -12.73 20.59 -18.64
C ALA A 19 -12.70 20.79 -17.11
N ALA A 20 -11.50 21.02 -16.57
CA ALA A 20 -11.33 21.30 -15.14
C ALA A 20 -12.10 22.58 -14.76
N PRO A 21 -12.93 22.56 -13.72
CA PRO A 21 -13.65 23.74 -13.28
C PRO A 21 -12.68 24.80 -12.71
N PRO A 22 -13.07 26.10 -12.70
CA PRO A 22 -12.19 27.18 -12.26
C PRO A 22 -11.63 26.99 -10.84
N TRP A 23 -12.40 26.40 -9.93
CA TRP A 23 -11.95 26.13 -8.57
C TRP A 23 -10.82 25.08 -8.55
N LEU A 24 -10.87 24.06 -9.40
CA LEU A 24 -9.83 23.02 -9.46
C LEU A 24 -8.54 23.58 -10.04
N ILE A 25 -8.66 24.39 -11.10
CA ILE A 25 -7.53 25.11 -11.69
C ILE A 25 -6.86 25.98 -10.60
N ALA A 26 -7.64 26.73 -9.83
CA ALA A 26 -7.12 27.57 -8.76
C ALA A 26 -6.42 26.77 -7.63
N ILE A 27 -6.88 25.54 -7.32
CA ILE A 27 -6.20 24.65 -6.37
C ILE A 27 -4.85 24.19 -6.95
N ARG A 28 -4.84 23.72 -8.20
CA ARG A 28 -3.63 23.25 -8.91
C ARG A 28 -2.57 24.36 -9.03
N GLU A 29 -2.98 25.58 -9.35
CA GLU A 29 -2.10 26.76 -9.40
C GLU A 29 -1.51 27.16 -8.04
N ARG A 30 -2.22 26.88 -6.94
CA ARG A 30 -1.73 27.15 -5.58
C ARG A 30 -0.77 26.08 -5.10
N ARG A 31 -1.01 24.81 -5.48
CA ARG A 31 -0.10 23.69 -5.19
C ARG A 31 1.31 23.95 -5.74
N SER A 32 1.42 24.45 -6.97
CA SER A 32 2.72 24.75 -7.59
C SER A 32 3.52 25.84 -6.86
N LYS A 33 2.89 26.60 -5.96
CA LYS A 33 3.51 27.66 -5.14
C LYS A 33 3.99 27.18 -3.76
N ALA A 34 4.30 25.89 -3.62
CA ALA A 34 4.80 25.22 -2.40
C ALA A 34 3.78 25.07 -1.24
N MET A 35 2.48 25.25 -1.51
CA MET A 35 1.44 24.98 -0.51
C MET A 35 0.99 23.52 -0.59
N ASP A 36 0.89 22.85 0.56
CA ASP A 36 0.30 21.52 0.68
C ASP A 36 -1.11 21.49 0.05
N TRP A 37 -1.44 20.36 -0.59
CA TRP A 37 -2.68 20.22 -1.35
C TRP A 37 -3.92 20.47 -0.50
N ASN A 38 -3.96 19.93 0.73
CA ASN A 38 -5.10 20.13 1.62
C ASN A 38 -5.28 21.60 2.00
N LYS A 39 -4.17 22.32 2.21
CA LYS A 39 -4.21 23.76 2.47
C LYS A 39 -4.68 24.54 1.24
N ALA A 40 -4.28 24.14 0.03
CA ALA A 40 -4.75 24.74 -1.20
C ALA A 40 -6.25 24.51 -1.43
N ALA A 41 -6.71 23.28 -1.27
CA ALA A 41 -8.11 22.91 -1.39
C ALA A 41 -8.97 23.64 -0.35
N LEU A 42 -8.55 23.67 0.93
CA LEU A 42 -9.25 24.41 1.97
C LEU A 42 -9.31 25.92 1.66
N ALA A 43 -8.22 26.50 1.18
CA ALA A 43 -8.15 27.93 0.86
C ALA A 43 -9.04 28.33 -0.33
N VAL A 44 -9.30 27.43 -1.28
CA VAL A 44 -10.13 27.70 -2.46
C VAL A 44 -11.59 27.33 -2.22
N LEU A 45 -11.84 26.16 -1.64
CA LEU A 45 -13.20 25.64 -1.45
C LEU A 45 -13.83 26.19 -0.17
N GLY A 46 -13.04 26.55 0.84
CA GLY A 46 -13.55 27.08 2.11
C GLY A 46 -14.19 26.03 3.02
N TYR A 47 -14.18 24.76 2.62
CA TYR A 47 -14.79 23.65 3.35
C TYR A 47 -13.75 22.67 3.88
N THR A 48 -14.06 22.09 5.03
CA THR A 48 -13.30 20.97 5.59
C THR A 48 -13.59 19.69 4.80
N THR A 49 -12.59 18.82 4.71
CA THR A 49 -12.70 17.52 4.06
C THR A 49 -13.49 16.53 4.88
N ALA A 50 -14.36 15.77 4.21
CA ALA A 50 -14.70 14.44 4.69
C ALA A 50 -13.55 13.51 4.33
N HIS A 51 -13.07 12.75 5.31
CA HIS A 51 -11.89 11.91 5.14
C HIS A 51 -12.17 10.52 5.73
N VAL A 52 -12.03 9.49 4.89
CA VAL A 52 -12.21 8.09 5.28
C VAL A 52 -10.94 7.33 4.93
N THR A 53 -10.36 6.68 5.92
CA THR A 53 -9.18 5.81 5.78
C THR A 53 -9.54 4.39 6.13
N ILE A 54 -8.85 3.44 5.51
CA ILE A 54 -8.77 2.06 5.97
C ILE A 54 -7.31 1.75 6.25
N GLY A 55 -7.04 1.10 7.38
CA GLY A 55 -5.69 0.76 7.82
C GLY A 55 -5.25 1.57 9.03
N HIS A 56 -3.94 1.75 9.19
CA HIS A 56 -3.38 2.52 10.29
C HIS A 56 -3.27 3.99 9.85
N ASP A 57 -3.65 4.94 10.71
CA ASP A 57 -3.76 6.37 10.35
C ASP A 57 -2.49 7.00 9.75
N ALA A 58 -1.31 6.44 10.04
CA ALA A 58 -0.03 6.94 9.52
C ALA A 58 0.28 6.43 8.09
N PHE A 59 -0.26 5.28 7.71
CA PHE A 59 -0.06 4.65 6.39
C PHE A 59 -1.35 3.92 6.00
N PRO A 60 -2.39 4.67 5.58
CA PRO A 60 -3.65 4.08 5.17
C PRO A 60 -3.40 3.24 3.92
N ILE A 61 -3.98 2.03 3.89
CA ILE A 61 -3.91 1.08 2.77
C ILE A 61 -4.94 1.41 1.68
N GLY A 62 -5.85 2.33 1.99
CA GLY A 62 -6.85 2.91 1.11
C GLY A 62 -7.44 4.15 1.77
N GLU A 63 -7.63 5.19 0.98
CA GLU A 63 -8.04 6.50 1.45
C GLU A 63 -9.02 7.14 0.47
N MET A 64 -10.05 7.80 1.01
CA MET A 64 -10.95 8.66 0.26
C MET A 64 -11.05 10.01 0.94
N ARG A 65 -10.78 11.08 0.18
CA ARG A 65 -11.04 12.46 0.60
C ARG A 65 -12.15 13.03 -0.27
N ALA A 66 -13.15 13.64 0.35
CA ALA A 66 -14.23 14.34 -0.33
C ALA A 66 -14.34 15.79 0.14
N TYR A 67 -14.25 16.71 -0.81
CA TYR A 67 -14.34 18.15 -0.60
C TYR A 67 -15.67 18.64 -1.17
N PRO A 68 -16.51 19.35 -0.41
CA PRO A 68 -17.66 20.05 -0.98
C PRO A 68 -17.20 21.07 -2.02
N THR A 69 -17.87 21.11 -3.16
CA THR A 69 -17.57 22.06 -4.24
C THR A 69 -18.57 23.22 -4.25
N PRO A 70 -18.22 24.40 -4.79
CA PRO A 70 -19.09 25.58 -4.76
C PRO A 70 -20.41 25.40 -5.53
N ASP A 71 -20.43 24.48 -6.48
CA ASP A 71 -21.60 24.09 -7.30
C ASP A 71 -22.55 23.13 -6.56
N GLY A 72 -22.26 22.74 -5.32
CA GLY A 72 -23.08 21.85 -4.50
C GLY A 72 -22.72 20.37 -4.64
N GLY A 73 -21.78 20.04 -5.53
CA GLY A 73 -21.23 18.71 -5.69
C GLY A 73 -20.14 18.35 -4.69
N ARG A 74 -19.30 17.37 -5.07
CA ARG A 74 -18.10 16.97 -4.33
C ARG A 74 -16.94 16.70 -5.27
N TYR A 75 -15.76 17.13 -4.87
CA TYR A 75 -14.50 16.69 -5.45
C TYR A 75 -13.96 15.54 -4.60
N VAL A 76 -13.61 14.43 -5.23
CA VAL A 76 -13.24 13.18 -4.58
C VAL A 76 -11.87 12.74 -5.03
N GLU A 77 -11.03 12.40 -4.06
CA GLU A 77 -9.72 11.81 -4.27
C GLU A 77 -9.72 10.42 -3.68
N LEU A 78 -9.31 9.44 -4.49
CA LEU A 78 -9.08 8.08 -4.07
C LEU A 78 -7.57 7.81 -4.10
N GLY A 79 -7.03 7.28 -3.02
CA GLY A 79 -5.59 7.16 -2.83
C GLY A 79 -5.14 6.13 -1.81
N GLU A 80 -3.84 6.13 -1.56
CA GLU A 80 -3.13 5.39 -0.53
C GLU A 80 -1.96 6.24 -0.03
N GLY A 81 -1.88 6.47 1.28
CA GLY A 81 -0.85 7.33 1.88
C GLY A 81 -0.79 8.72 1.22
N GLU A 82 0.35 9.04 0.59
CA GLU A 82 0.56 10.32 -0.11
C GLU A 82 0.20 10.27 -1.61
N GLY A 83 -0.18 9.10 -2.14
CA GLY A 83 -0.47 8.90 -3.55
C GLY A 83 -1.96 8.99 -3.87
N THR A 84 -2.32 9.83 -4.85
CA THR A 84 -3.66 9.88 -5.44
C THR A 84 -3.72 8.98 -6.69
N PHE A 85 -4.67 8.05 -6.72
CA PHE A 85 -4.94 7.18 -7.88
C PHE A 85 -5.97 7.78 -8.82
N ALA A 86 -6.98 8.46 -8.26
CA ALA A 86 -8.06 9.03 -9.06
C ALA A 86 -8.60 10.32 -8.43
N GLU A 87 -8.85 11.29 -9.30
CA GLU A 87 -9.51 12.55 -9.00
C GLU A 87 -10.83 12.58 -9.76
N ILE A 88 -11.96 12.67 -9.03
CA ILE A 88 -13.30 12.63 -9.60
C ILE A 88 -14.12 13.81 -9.09
N TRP A 89 -14.80 14.51 -9.98
CA TRP A 89 -15.78 15.52 -9.62
C TRP A 89 -17.20 14.94 -9.76
N VAL A 90 -17.89 14.79 -8.63
CA VAL A 90 -19.32 14.46 -8.57
C VAL A 90 -20.08 15.79 -8.64
N ALA A 91 -20.62 16.12 -9.82
CA ALA A 91 -21.14 17.47 -10.09
C ALA A 91 -22.37 17.81 -9.25
N GLU A 92 -23.26 16.84 -9.04
CA GLU A 92 -24.54 17.05 -8.36
C GLU A 92 -24.57 16.37 -6.99
N ALA A 93 -25.17 17.04 -6.01
CA ALA A 93 -25.30 16.49 -4.66
C ALA A 93 -26.08 15.16 -4.63
N THR A 94 -27.05 15.01 -5.52
CA THR A 94 -27.92 13.83 -5.66
C THR A 94 -27.17 12.61 -6.21
N ASP A 95 -26.10 12.83 -6.96
CA ASP A 95 -25.26 11.77 -7.53
C ASP A 95 -24.27 11.18 -6.52
N TRP A 96 -24.13 11.79 -5.34
CA TRP A 96 -23.19 11.34 -4.32
C TRP A 96 -23.43 9.91 -3.85
N LEU A 97 -24.66 9.56 -3.48
CA LEU A 97 -24.96 8.23 -2.97
C LEU A 97 -24.76 7.14 -4.04
N PRO A 98 -25.25 7.30 -5.29
CA PRO A 98 -24.90 6.40 -6.38
C PRO A 98 -23.39 6.26 -6.61
N PHE A 99 -22.64 7.36 -6.60
CA PHE A 99 -21.19 7.32 -6.77
C PHE A 99 -20.49 6.59 -5.62
N ASN A 100 -20.84 6.93 -4.38
CA ASN A 100 -20.23 6.36 -3.19
C ASN A 100 -20.42 4.83 -3.13
N SER A 101 -21.64 4.36 -3.34
CA SER A 101 -21.96 2.92 -3.32
C SER A 101 -21.38 2.14 -4.51
N SER A 102 -21.26 2.77 -5.68
CA SER A 102 -20.79 2.08 -6.89
C SER A 102 -19.27 2.08 -7.05
N TYR A 103 -18.57 3.05 -6.46
CA TYR A 103 -17.13 3.25 -6.70
C TYR A 103 -16.30 3.39 -5.42
N VAL A 104 -16.74 4.21 -4.46
CA VAL A 104 -15.95 4.47 -3.25
C VAL A 104 -15.92 3.25 -2.32
N GLU A 105 -17.09 2.72 -1.96
CA GLU A 105 -17.19 1.56 -1.08
C GLU A 105 -16.50 0.32 -1.69
N PRO A 106 -16.71 -0.02 -2.98
CA PRO A 106 -15.99 -1.13 -3.61
C PRO A 106 -14.48 -0.91 -3.68
N PHE A 107 -14.01 0.31 -3.94
CA PHE A 107 -12.59 0.64 -3.91
C PHE A 107 -12.01 0.36 -2.52
N LEU A 108 -12.61 0.94 -1.48
CA LEU A 108 -12.17 0.77 -0.10
C LEU A 108 -12.18 -0.71 0.35
N LEU A 109 -13.24 -1.45 0.03
CA LEU A 109 -13.36 -2.87 0.33
C LEU A 109 -12.30 -3.71 -0.40
N THR A 110 -12.04 -3.40 -1.67
CA THR A 110 -11.02 -4.10 -2.48
C THR A 110 -9.63 -3.88 -1.88
N ARG A 111 -9.31 -2.64 -1.50
CA ARG A 111 -8.03 -2.32 -0.84
C ARG A 111 -7.87 -3.06 0.48
N ALA A 112 -8.92 -3.11 1.31
CA ALA A 112 -8.92 -3.87 2.56
C ALA A 112 -8.66 -5.37 2.32
N THR A 113 -9.32 -5.94 1.32
CA THR A 113 -9.23 -7.36 0.97
C THR A 113 -7.84 -7.74 0.45
N LEU A 114 -7.26 -6.91 -0.43
CA LEU A 114 -5.90 -7.14 -0.96
C LEU A 114 -4.86 -7.10 0.15
N HIS A 115 -4.97 -6.16 1.09
CA HIS A 115 -4.07 -6.08 2.24
C HIS A 115 -4.19 -7.30 3.16
N GLN A 116 -5.41 -7.80 3.37
CA GLN A 116 -5.62 -9.02 4.15
C GLN A 116 -5.02 -10.25 3.45
N ALA A 117 -5.12 -10.33 2.13
CA ALA A 117 -4.51 -11.41 1.34
C ALA A 117 -2.97 -11.40 1.46
N ASP A 118 -2.32 -10.24 1.28
CA ASP A 118 -0.87 -10.08 1.45
C ASP A 118 -0.40 -10.48 2.86
N ARG A 119 -1.13 -10.07 3.90
CA ARG A 119 -0.83 -10.51 5.28
C ARG A 119 -0.93 -12.03 5.45
N THR A 120 -1.95 -12.64 4.85
CA THR A 120 -2.16 -14.09 4.94
C THR A 120 -1.05 -14.85 4.22
N GLU A 121 -0.62 -14.36 3.05
CA GLU A 121 0.49 -14.92 2.30
C GLU A 121 1.81 -14.85 3.09
N ARG A 122 2.13 -13.69 3.69
CA ARG A 122 3.32 -13.53 4.53
C ARG A 122 3.32 -14.47 5.72
N LEU A 123 2.17 -14.63 6.39
CA LEU A 123 2.02 -15.59 7.49
C LEU A 123 2.24 -17.02 7.00
N GLY A 124 1.68 -17.40 5.85
CA GLY A 124 1.89 -18.71 5.24
C GLY A 124 3.36 -18.97 4.93
N ASN A 125 4.05 -18.01 4.31
CA ASN A 125 5.47 -18.08 4.00
C ASN A 125 6.33 -18.22 5.26
N ALA A 126 6.03 -17.45 6.31
CA ALA A 126 6.72 -17.55 7.60
C ALA A 126 6.52 -18.92 8.27
N LEU A 127 5.31 -19.48 8.22
CA LEU A 127 5.01 -20.81 8.75
C LEU A 127 5.73 -21.91 7.96
N ILE A 128 5.76 -21.81 6.63
CA ILE A 128 6.51 -22.75 5.77
C ILE A 128 8.01 -22.66 6.06
N ALA A 129 8.55 -21.45 6.21
CA ALA A 129 9.95 -21.25 6.57
C ALA A 129 10.28 -21.84 7.95
N PHE A 130 9.43 -21.59 8.95
CA PHE A 130 9.56 -22.19 10.29
C PHE A 130 9.50 -23.72 10.23
N ALA A 131 8.54 -24.30 9.50
CA ALA A 131 8.42 -25.75 9.35
C ALA A 131 9.61 -26.38 8.62
N ARG A 132 10.21 -25.66 7.65
CA ARG A 132 11.37 -26.14 6.87
C ARG A 132 12.71 -25.96 7.59
N HIS A 133 12.87 -24.93 8.41
CA HIS A 133 14.17 -24.54 8.98
C HIS A 133 14.21 -24.54 10.52
N GLY A 134 13.10 -24.83 11.20
CA GLY A 134 12.99 -24.75 12.67
C GLY A 134 13.09 -23.31 13.20
N GLU A 135 13.47 -23.14 14.47
CA GLU A 135 13.78 -21.83 15.11
C GLU A 135 15.05 -21.12 14.53
N GLY A 136 15.53 -21.55 13.37
CA GLY A 136 16.83 -21.18 12.80
C GLY A 136 16.96 -19.69 12.45
N LYS A 137 18.12 -19.13 12.82
CA LYS A 137 18.64 -17.75 12.67
C LYS A 137 18.73 -17.21 11.22
N HIS A 138 17.91 -17.70 10.28
CA HIS A 138 18.10 -17.50 8.83
C HIS A 138 16.90 -16.84 8.14
N LEU A 139 16.09 -16.09 8.89
CA LEU A 139 15.02 -15.25 8.34
C LEU A 139 15.48 -13.79 8.36
N ASP A 140 15.59 -13.20 7.18
CA ASP A 140 15.74 -11.76 7.06
C ASP A 140 14.44 -11.10 7.53
N ARG A 141 14.55 -10.23 8.53
CA ARG A 141 13.39 -9.64 9.22
C ARG A 141 12.65 -8.59 8.39
N GLU A 142 13.31 -8.00 7.38
CA GLU A 142 12.71 -7.01 6.49
C GLU A 142 12.07 -7.64 5.25
N THR A 143 12.67 -8.70 4.71
CA THR A 143 12.26 -9.29 3.43
C THR A 143 11.53 -10.62 3.57
N GLY A 144 11.70 -11.34 4.69
CA GLY A 144 11.12 -12.66 4.90
C GLY A 144 11.78 -13.78 4.09
N GLU A 145 12.87 -13.48 3.35
CA GLU A 145 13.57 -14.48 2.55
C GLU A 145 14.46 -15.37 3.42
N SER A 146 14.42 -16.68 3.14
CA SER A 146 15.35 -17.65 3.71
C SER A 146 16.57 -17.78 2.80
N ARG A 147 17.75 -17.39 3.29
CA ARG A 147 19.03 -17.64 2.61
C ARG A 147 19.78 -18.76 3.32
N ILE A 148 20.14 -19.78 2.54
CA ILE A 148 21.04 -20.85 2.98
C ILE A 148 22.44 -20.25 3.13
N ASP A 149 22.94 -20.13 4.36
CA ASP A 149 24.32 -19.70 4.60
C ASP A 149 25.27 -20.87 4.33
N HIS A 150 25.72 -20.96 3.08
CA HIS A 150 26.69 -21.96 2.63
C HIS A 150 27.99 -21.98 3.45
N ARG A 151 28.31 -20.90 4.17
CA ARG A 151 29.50 -20.84 5.03
C ARG A 151 29.32 -21.65 6.31
N GLU A 152 28.13 -21.59 6.93
CA GLU A 152 27.84 -22.32 8.16
C GLU A 152 27.74 -23.83 7.89
N ASP A 153 27.15 -24.22 6.76
CA ASP A 153 27.13 -25.62 6.29
C ASP A 153 28.54 -26.16 6.01
N TRP A 154 29.40 -25.36 5.36
CA TRP A 154 30.79 -25.74 5.13
C TRP A 154 31.58 -25.91 6.44
N GLU A 155 31.35 -25.05 7.43
CA GLU A 155 31.98 -25.19 8.74
C GLU A 155 31.48 -26.42 9.51
N ARG A 156 30.19 -26.74 9.41
CA ARG A 156 29.59 -27.93 10.01
C ARG A 156 30.19 -29.20 9.43
N GLU A 157 30.27 -29.29 8.10
CA GLU A 157 30.86 -30.44 7.40
C GLU A 157 32.34 -30.62 7.76
N LYS A 158 33.07 -29.51 7.93
CA LYS A 158 34.47 -29.52 8.38
C LYS A 158 34.62 -30.06 9.80
N ARG A 159 33.72 -29.71 10.73
CA ARG A 159 33.72 -30.23 12.12
C ARG A 159 33.38 -31.71 12.17
N GLU A 160 32.40 -32.16 11.40
CA GLU A 160 32.00 -33.56 11.32
C GLU A 160 33.13 -34.44 10.76
N ARG A 161 33.80 -33.99 9.69
CA ARG A 161 34.98 -34.69 9.14
C ARG A 161 36.14 -34.76 10.12
N ALA A 162 36.36 -33.71 10.93
CA ALA A 162 37.39 -33.72 11.96
C ALA A 162 37.08 -34.71 13.09
N GLN A 163 35.82 -34.78 13.53
CA GLN A 163 35.38 -35.74 14.53
C GLN A 163 35.47 -37.19 14.05
N GLN A 164 35.06 -37.46 12.81
CA GLN A 164 35.19 -38.80 12.22
C GLN A 164 36.65 -39.24 12.12
N ARG A 165 37.56 -38.34 11.74
CA ARG A 165 39.01 -38.62 11.73
C ARG A 165 39.55 -38.92 13.13
N ALA A 166 39.16 -38.14 14.14
CA ALA A 166 39.56 -38.38 15.52
C ALA A 166 39.03 -39.72 16.05
N LEU A 167 37.78 -40.07 15.75
CA LEU A 167 37.18 -41.36 16.12
C LEU A 167 37.89 -42.53 15.42
N SER A 168 38.20 -42.41 14.12
CA SER A 168 38.94 -43.45 13.39
C SER A 168 40.37 -43.65 13.91
N ALA A 169 41.04 -42.57 14.30
CA ALA A 169 42.39 -42.62 14.88
C ALA A 169 42.37 -43.23 16.30
N ALA A 170 41.35 -42.93 17.10
CA ALA A 170 41.16 -43.53 18.41
C ALA A 170 40.88 -45.04 18.34
N HIS A 171 40.07 -45.48 17.36
CA HIS A 171 39.83 -46.92 17.11
C HIS A 171 41.07 -47.65 16.59
N ALA A 172 41.88 -47.01 15.75
CA ALA A 172 43.13 -47.60 15.27
C ALA A 172 44.18 -47.77 16.38
N SER A 173 44.20 -46.86 17.37
CA SER A 173 45.11 -46.92 18.52
C SER A 173 44.72 -47.94 19.60
N GLN A 174 43.48 -48.45 19.60
CA GLN A 174 43.02 -49.48 20.55
C GLN A 174 43.25 -50.91 20.05
N ASN A 175 43.53 -51.08 18.75
CA ASN A 175 43.76 -52.37 18.09
C ASN A 175 45.24 -52.61 17.72
N ALA A 176 46.16 -51.78 18.22
CA ALA A 176 47.62 -51.92 18.09
C ALA A 176 48.24 -52.23 19.45
#